data_AF-A0A0K9G8X6-F1
#
_entry.id   AF-A0A0K9G8X6-F1
#
_cell.length_a   1.000
_cell.length_b   1.000
_cell.length_c   1.000
_cell.angle_alpha   90.00
_cell.angle_beta   90.00
_cell.angle_gamma   90.00
#
_symmetry.space_group_name_H-M   'P 1'
#
loop_
_entity.id
_entity.type
_entity.pdbx_description
1 polymer ?
#
loop_
_entity_poly.entity_id
_entity_poly.type
_entity_poly.pdbx_seq_one_letter_code
_entity_poly.pdbx_strand_id
1 'polypeptide(L)'
;MKKAIYAYTPLCGTCQVAGKMLDVAEELVCNVEIERVNLNYAKELAEQYQIESVPCLILLEGELVVDKIYAFQSVPYLIARLRDL
;
A
#
# COMPACT_ATOMS: atom_id res chain seq x y z
N MET A 1 -9.66 12.16 6.27
CA MET A 1 -9.91 10.99 5.40
C MET A 1 -8.69 10.11 5.45
N LYS A 2 -8.87 8.80 5.63
CA LYS A 2 -7.79 7.82 5.74
C LYS A 2 -7.46 7.32 4.34
N LYS A 3 -6.18 7.35 3.98
CA LYS A 3 -5.71 6.97 2.65
C LYS A 3 -4.55 6.01 2.75
N ALA A 4 -4.38 5.17 1.76
CA ALA A 4 -3.18 4.37 1.59
C ALA A 4 -2.74 4.38 0.12
N ILE A 5 -1.44 4.27 -0.10
CA ILE A 5 -0.86 4.15 -1.45
C ILE A 5 -0.14 2.82 -1.55
N TYR A 6 -0.59 1.97 -2.46
CA TYR A 6 0.07 0.73 -2.82
C TYR A 6 0.99 0.94 -4.02
N ALA A 7 2.29 1.02 -3.75
CA ALA A 7 3.33 1.14 -4.76
C ALA A 7 3.81 -0.24 -5.22
N TYR A 8 3.76 -0.48 -6.54
CA TYR A 8 4.10 -1.76 -7.15
C TYR A 8 4.82 -1.60 -8.50
N THR A 9 5.33 -2.72 -9.03
CA THR A 9 5.76 -2.83 -10.43
C THR A 9 5.13 -4.07 -11.08
N PRO A 10 4.79 -4.07 -12.39
CA PRO A 10 4.04 -5.17 -13.03
C PRO A 10 4.79 -6.51 -13.06
N LEU A 11 6.12 -6.47 -13.15
CA LEU A 11 6.98 -7.66 -13.24
C LEU A 11 7.49 -8.14 -11.86
N CYS A 12 6.76 -7.80 -10.80
CA CYS A 12 7.07 -8.16 -9.42
C CYS A 12 6.07 -9.22 -8.92
N GLY A 13 6.50 -10.48 -8.85
CA GLY A 13 5.65 -11.59 -8.40
C GLY A 13 5.13 -11.43 -6.97
N THR A 14 5.97 -10.89 -6.07
CA THR A 14 5.57 -10.56 -4.68
C THR A 14 4.51 -9.46 -4.65
N CYS A 15 4.59 -8.49 -5.55
CA CYS A 15 3.59 -7.44 -5.69
C CYS A 15 2.25 -8.01 -6.16
N GLN A 16 2.23 -8.96 -7.09
CA GLN A 16 0.98 -9.58 -7.52
C GLN A 16 0.26 -10.30 -6.37
N VAL A 17 1.00 -10.97 -5.48
CA VAL A 17 0.43 -11.60 -4.28
C VAL A 17 -0.07 -10.56 -3.29
N ALA A 18 0.74 -9.52 -3.01
CA ALA A 18 0.38 -8.41 -2.14
C ALA A 18 -0.88 -7.66 -2.61
N GLY A 19 -1.01 -7.42 -3.92
CA GLY A 19 -2.20 -6.82 -4.53
C GLY A 19 -3.45 -7.64 -4.27
N LYS A 20 -3.42 -8.96 -4.48
CA LYS A 20 -4.55 -9.86 -4.17
C LYS A 20 -4.92 -9.83 -2.68
N MET A 21 -3.93 -9.74 -1.80
CA MET A 21 -4.19 -9.60 -0.36
C MET A 21 -4.88 -8.27 -0.03
N LEU A 22 -4.47 -7.18 -0.69
CA LEU A 22 -5.10 -5.87 -0.55
C LEU A 22 -6.52 -5.84 -1.09
N ASP A 23 -6.78 -6.50 -2.24
CA ASP A 23 -8.13 -6.59 -2.80
C ASP A 23 -9.11 -7.16 -1.77
N VAL A 24 -8.71 -8.23 -1.05
CA VAL A 24 -9.52 -8.82 0.02
C VAL A 24 -9.65 -7.88 1.23
N ALA A 25 -8.58 -7.17 1.59
CA ALA A 25 -8.59 -6.26 2.73
C ALA A 25 -9.46 -5.01 2.47
N GLU A 26 -9.45 -4.48 1.25
CA GLU A 26 -10.22 -3.31 0.80
C GLU A 26 -11.74 -3.58 0.87
N GLU A 27 -12.18 -4.77 0.46
CA GLU A 27 -13.58 -5.20 0.58
C GLU A 27 -14.07 -5.26 2.05
N LEU A 28 -13.16 -5.45 3.00
CA LEU A 28 -13.46 -5.57 4.43
C LEU A 28 -13.24 -4.26 5.23
N VAL A 29 -12.57 -3.27 4.62
CA VAL A 29 -12.22 -1.99 5.24
C VAL A 29 -12.66 -0.85 4.31
N CYS A 30 -13.97 -0.55 4.31
CA CYS A 30 -14.58 0.40 3.37
C CYS A 30 -14.29 1.88 3.66
N ASN A 31 -13.51 2.20 4.70
CA ASN A 31 -13.24 3.58 5.16
C ASN A 31 -11.83 4.08 4.82
N VAL A 32 -11.03 3.30 4.07
CA VAL A 32 -9.69 3.68 3.61
C VAL A 32 -9.66 3.60 2.09
N GLU A 33 -9.32 4.72 1.46
CA GLU A 33 -9.11 4.78 0.01
C GLU A 33 -7.69 4.27 -0.31
N ILE A 34 -7.57 3.21 -1.12
CA ILE A 34 -6.29 2.63 -1.49
C ILE A 34 -5.96 2.95 -2.95
N GLU A 35 -5.05 3.90 -3.16
CA GLU A 35 -4.54 4.23 -4.49
C GLU A 35 -3.46 3.21 -4.89
N ARG A 36 -3.52 2.69 -6.12
CA ARG A 36 -2.53 1.74 -6.63
C ARG A 36 -1.64 2.43 -7.66
N VAL A 37 -0.34 2.51 -7.40
CA VAL A 37 0.61 3.25 -8.24
C VAL A 37 1.71 2.34 -8.79
N ASN A 38 1.85 2.36 -10.11
CA ASN A 38 2.93 1.68 -10.80
C ASN A 38 4.18 2.56 -10.85
N LEU A 39 5.22 2.18 -10.11
CA LEU A 39 6.47 2.95 -10.01
C LEU A 39 7.28 3.02 -11.31
N ASN A 40 6.97 2.21 -12.33
CA ASN A 40 7.58 2.37 -13.64
C ASN A 40 7.23 3.71 -14.28
N TYR A 41 6.08 4.28 -13.92
CA TYR A 41 5.55 5.54 -14.48
C TYR A 41 5.54 6.70 -13.48
N ALA A 42 5.65 6.42 -12.18
CA ALA A 42 5.62 7.42 -11.12
C ALA A 42 6.91 7.36 -10.28
N LYS A 43 8.05 7.66 -10.92
CA LYS A 43 9.35 7.61 -10.24
C LYS A 43 9.51 8.71 -9.20
N GLU A 44 8.94 9.88 -9.45
CA GLU A 44 8.96 10.99 -8.47
C GLU A 44 8.27 10.60 -7.17
N LEU A 45 7.25 9.73 -7.23
CA LEU A 45 6.57 9.20 -6.05
C LEU A 45 7.51 8.36 -5.18
N ALA A 46 8.34 7.52 -5.80
CA ALA A 46 9.32 6.70 -5.09
C ALA A 46 10.37 7.57 -4.39
N GLU A 47 10.79 8.66 -5.02
CA GLU A 47 11.72 9.63 -4.42
C GLU A 47 11.05 10.44 -3.31
N GLN A 48 9.87 11.01 -3.56
CA GLN A 48 9.11 11.80 -2.59
C GLN A 48 8.86 11.01 -1.31
N TYR A 49 8.41 9.77 -1.44
CA TYR A 49 8.12 8.91 -0.31
C TYR A 49 9.29 8.00 0.09
N GLN A 50 10.50 8.19 -0.46
CA GLN A 50 11.69 7.39 -0.14
C GLN A 50 11.36 5.88 -0.09
N ILE A 51 10.79 5.35 -1.17
CA ILE A 51 10.38 3.95 -1.27
C ILE A 51 11.61 3.10 -1.59
N GLU A 52 12.05 2.31 -0.62
CA GLU A 52 13.26 1.48 -0.75
C GLU A 52 13.04 0.20 -1.57
N SER A 53 11.83 -0.37 -1.53
CA SER A 53 11.50 -1.61 -2.22
C SER A 53 10.00 -1.71 -2.52
N VAL A 54 9.64 -2.63 -3.41
CA VAL A 54 8.25 -3.01 -3.69
C VAL A 54 8.03 -4.49 -3.37
N PRO A 55 6.83 -4.89 -2.93
CA PRO A 55 5.63 -4.06 -2.70
C PRO A 55 5.78 -3.11 -1.50
N CYS A 56 5.17 -1.93 -1.56
CA CYS A 56 5.10 -1.00 -0.43
C CYS A 56 3.67 -0.47 -0.27
N LEU A 57 3.13 -0.52 0.95
CA LEU A 57 1.88 0.15 1.33
C LEU A 57 2.22 1.33 2.25
N ILE A 58 1.99 2.54 1.77
CA ILE A 58 2.16 3.77 2.53
C ILE A 58 0.82 4.09 3.18
N LEU A 59 0.80 4.29 4.50
CA LEU A 59 -0.39 4.67 5.25
C LEU A 59 -0.37 6.19 5.49
N LEU A 60 -1.50 6.86 5.22
CA LEU A 60 -1.63 8.31 5.25
C LEU A 60 -2.81 8.77 6.11
N GLU A 61 -2.53 9.62 7.10
CA GLU A 61 -3.53 10.42 7.81
C GLU A 61 -3.50 11.86 7.26
N GLY A 62 -4.40 12.15 6.32
CA GLY A 62 -4.30 13.38 5.54
C GLY A 62 -3.09 13.33 4.61
N GLU A 63 -2.17 14.29 4.76
CA GLU A 63 -0.91 14.36 3.99
C GLU A 63 0.29 13.75 4.75
N LEU A 64 0.08 13.29 5.99
CA LEU A 64 1.16 12.76 6.83
C LEU A 64 1.31 11.25 6.62
N VAL A 65 2.53 10.82 6.29
CA VAL A 65 2.90 9.40 6.29
C VAL A 65 3.01 8.90 7.72
N VAL A 66 2.09 8.00 8.11
CA VAL A 66 2.08 7.40 9.44
C VAL A 66 2.81 6.06 9.50
N ASP A 67 2.88 5.34 8.38
CA ASP A 67 3.63 4.07 8.30
C ASP A 67 3.95 3.70 6.84
N LYS A 68 4.92 2.78 6.67
CA LYS A 68 5.23 2.11 5.41
C LYS A 68 5.42 0.61 5.65
N ILE A 69 4.60 -0.18 4.98
CA ILE A 69 4.62 -1.64 5.09
C ILE A 69 5.26 -2.23 3.85
N TYR A 70 6.40 -2.89 4.02
CA TYR A 70 7.11 -3.61 2.95
C TYR A 70 6.84 -5.13 2.98
N ALA A 71 6.39 -5.65 4.12
CA ALA A 71 6.10 -7.06 4.32
C ALA A 71 4.60 -7.30 4.49
N PHE A 72 3.97 -7.82 3.43
CA PHE A 72 2.54 -8.13 3.40
C PHE A 72 2.34 -9.53 3.99
N GLN A 73 2.38 -9.62 5.32
CA GLN A 73 2.44 -10.90 6.05
C GLN A 73 1.20 -11.77 5.82
N SER A 74 0.01 -11.17 5.88
CA SER A 74 -1.27 -11.86 5.70
C SER A 74 -2.41 -10.85 5.49
N VAL A 75 -3.57 -11.32 5.01
CA VAL A 75 -4.78 -10.49 4.89
C VAL A 75 -5.24 -9.93 6.25
N PRO A 76 -5.33 -10.73 7.34
CA PRO A 76 -5.68 -10.18 8.66
C PRO A 76 -4.72 -9.10 9.16
N TYR A 77 -3.42 -9.25 8.88
CA TYR A 77 -2.42 -8.23 9.21
C TYR A 77 -2.72 -6.91 8.49
N LEU A 78 -2.98 -6.94 7.18
CA LEU A 78 -3.30 -5.73 6.41
C LEU A 78 -4.59 -5.07 6.90
N ILE A 79 -5.63 -5.86 7.19
CA ILE A 79 -6.90 -5.36 7.75
C ILE A 79 -6.65 -4.63 9.09
N ALA A 80 -5.85 -5.22 9.98
CA ALA A 80 -5.53 -4.58 11.25
C ALA A 80 -4.83 -3.23 11.03
N ARG A 81 -3.79 -3.20 10.19
CA ARG A 81 -3.05 -1.96 9.88
C ARG A 81 -3.93 -0.88 9.25
N LEU A 82 -4.85 -1.25 8.35
CA LEU A 82 -5.78 -0.33 7.72
C LEU A 82 -6.87 0.18 8.67
N ARG A 83 -7.23 -0.57 9.72
CA ARG A 83 -8.18 -0.13 10.74
C ARG A 83 -7.57 0.77 11.81
N ASP A 84 -6.26 0.63 12.03
CA ASP A 84 -5.50 1.43 13.00
C ASP A 84 -5.15 2.83 12.46
N LEU A 85 -5.01 2.96 11.13
CA LEU A 85 -5.16 4.22 10.39
C LEU A 85 -6.47 4.86 10.79
#